data_AF-A0A563VKY3-F1
#
_entry.id   AF-A0A563VKY3-F1
#
_cell.length_a   1.000
_cell.length_b   1.000
_cell.length_c   1.000
_cell.angle_alpha   90.00
_cell.angle_beta   90.00
_cell.angle_gamma   90.00
#
_symmetry.space_group_name_H-M   'P 1'
#
loop_
_entity.id
_entity.type
_entity.pdbx_description
1 polymer ?
#
loop_
_entity_poly.entity_id
_entity_poly.type
_entity_poly.pdbx_seq_one_letter_code
_entity_poly.pdbx_strand_id
1 'polypeptide(L)'
;MKSISAVIRNSTGKAVGLMCINLDLSKFEEFRQIIDRFMCPDRLIPQPQELFKDDWQERINIFVHEHLRNQHKHFDNLTRTDKQELVKLLNQEGAFKQKNAASYIGKVLGISRATVYKYLSEFKN
;
A
#
# COMPACT_ATOMS: atom_id res chain seq x y z
N MET A 1 22.11 -5.25 6.44
CA MET A 1 23.55 -5.57 6.55
C MET A 1 23.71 -7.01 7.04
N LYS A 2 24.52 -7.82 6.36
CA LYS A 2 24.89 -9.16 6.85
C LYS A 2 26.36 -9.17 7.24
N SER A 3 26.69 -9.94 8.27
CA SER A 3 28.06 -10.07 8.76
C SER A 3 28.41 -11.54 8.95
N ILE A 4 29.64 -11.90 8.62
CA ILE A 4 30.21 -13.20 8.94
C ILE A 4 31.51 -12.94 9.71
N SER A 5 31.67 -13.65 10.83
CA SER A 5 32.85 -13.57 11.67
C SER A 5 33.56 -14.92 11.71
N ALA A 6 34.88 -14.90 11.55
CA ALA A 6 35.75 -16.06 11.61
C ALA A 6 36.90 -15.84 12.59
N VAL A 7 37.20 -16.85 13.39
CA VAL A 7 38.35 -16.82 14.31
C VAL A 7 39.63 -17.06 13.52
N ILE A 8 40.56 -16.12 13.58
CA ILE A 8 41.91 -16.31 13.04
C ILE A 8 42.72 -17.09 14.07
N ARG A 9 43.30 -18.21 13.64
CA ARG A 9 44.22 -19.02 14.46
C ARG A 9 45.62 -18.97 13.85
N ASN A 10 46.63 -18.95 14.71
CA ASN A 10 48.02 -19.07 14.28
C ASN A 10 48.37 -20.53 13.90
N SER A 11 49.62 -20.78 13.48
CA SER A 11 50.12 -22.11 13.10
C SER A 11 50.05 -23.16 14.23
N THR A 12 49.92 -22.73 15.48
CA THR A 12 49.76 -23.62 16.65
C THR A 12 48.30 -23.81 17.07
N GLY A 13 47.34 -23.28 16.30
CA GLY A 13 45.90 -23.40 16.56
C GLY A 13 45.34 -22.43 17.60
N LYS A 14 46.19 -21.57 18.19
CA LYS A 14 45.78 -20.55 19.17
C LYS A 14 45.02 -19.44 18.45
N ALA A 15 43.86 -19.06 18.98
CA ALA A 15 43.10 -17.91 18.48
C ALA A 15 43.90 -16.61 18.71
N VAL A 16 44.12 -15.85 17.65
CA VAL A 16 44.92 -14.61 17.66
C VAL A 16 44.13 -13.39 17.18
N GLY A 17 42.92 -13.59 16.66
CA GLY A 17 42.07 -12.48 16.24
C GLY A 17 40.71 -12.94 15.72
N LEU A 18 39.90 -11.96 15.35
CA LEU A 18 38.61 -12.15 14.70
C LEU A 18 38.63 -11.38 13.38
N MET A 19 38.31 -12.06 12.29
CA MET A 19 38.03 -11.45 11.01
C MET A 19 36.52 -11.30 10.87
N CYS A 20 36.05 -10.08 10.68
CA CYS A 20 34.65 -9.79 10.44
C CYS A 20 34.50 -9.22 9.03
N ILE A 21 33.64 -9.81 8.21
CA ILE A 21 33.29 -9.32 6.89
C ILE A 21 31.85 -8.84 6.94
N ASN A 22 31.66 -7.53 6.81
CA ASN A 22 30.35 -6.90 6.74
C ASN A 22 30.00 -6.63 5.28
N LEU A 23 28.83 -7.09 4.86
CA LEU A 23 28.28 -6.82 3.54
C LEU A 23 27.06 -5.91 3.68
N ASP A 24 27.13 -4.76 3.02
CA ASP A 24 25.98 -3.91 2.81
C ASP A 24 25.14 -4.46 1.67
N LEU A 25 23.90 -4.80 1.98
CA LEU A 25 22.94 -5.37 1.03
C LEU A 25 21.86 -4.36 0.63
N SER A 26 21.96 -3.10 1.08
CA SER A 26 20.91 -2.08 0.88
C SER A 26 20.53 -1.94 -0.60
N LYS A 27 21.52 -1.96 -1.50
CA LYS A 27 21.28 -1.87 -2.96
C LYS A 27 20.64 -3.12 -3.56
N PHE A 28 20.90 -4.30 -3.00
CA PHE A 28 20.24 -5.54 -3.44
C PHE A 28 18.78 -5.58 -2.96
N GLU A 29 18.50 -5.03 -1.79
CA GLU A 29 17.14 -4.88 -1.27
C GLU A 29 16.33 -3.89 -2.11
N GLU A 30 16.91 -2.74 -2.48
CA GLU A 30 16.30 -1.78 -3.44
C GLU A 30 15.96 -2.47 -4.78
N PHE A 31 16.91 -3.22 -5.35
CA PHE A 31 16.70 -3.92 -6.62
C PHE A 31 15.62 -5.01 -6.52
N ARG A 32 15.60 -5.77 -5.42
CA ARG A 32 14.56 -6.77 -5.17
C ARG A 32 13.17 -6.16 -5.12
N GLN A 33 13.01 -4.99 -4.49
CA GLN A 33 11.72 -4.30 -4.44
C GLN A 33 11.22 -3.91 -5.84
N ILE A 34 12.12 -3.50 -6.74
CA ILE A 34 11.78 -3.16 -8.13
C ILE A 34 11.32 -4.41 -8.88
N ILE A 35 12.04 -5.53 -8.74
CA ILE A 35 11.65 -6.81 -9.37
C ILE A 35 10.32 -7.33 -8.82
N ASP A 36 10.13 -7.29 -7.50
CA ASP A 36 8.90 -7.76 -6.86
C ASP A 36 7.69 -6.96 -7.33
N ARG A 37 7.84 -5.63 -7.50
CA ARG A 37 6.80 -4.77 -8.09
C ARG A 37 6.49 -5.12 -9.55
N PHE A 38 7.51 -5.49 -10.33
CA PHE A 38 7.31 -5.85 -11.74
C PHE A 38 6.63 -7.22 -11.89
N MET A 39 6.98 -8.19 -11.05
CA MET A 39 6.53 -9.58 -11.17
C MET A 39 5.18 -9.86 -10.49
N CYS A 40 4.80 -9.09 -9.46
CA CYS A 40 3.56 -9.28 -8.70
C CYS A 40 2.83 -7.95 -8.47
N PRO A 41 2.13 -7.40 -9.49
CA PRO A 41 1.42 -6.13 -9.36
C PRO A 41 0.31 -6.13 -8.30
N ASP A 42 -0.21 -7.30 -7.91
CA ASP A 42 -1.30 -7.46 -6.93
C ASP A 42 -0.83 -7.77 -5.48
N ARG A 43 0.47 -7.85 -5.20
CA ARG A 43 0.94 -7.97 -3.81
C ARG A 43 0.98 -6.59 -3.16
N LEU A 44 -0.01 -6.32 -2.31
CA LEU A 44 0.01 -5.23 -1.34
C LEU A 44 1.23 -5.39 -0.40
N ILE A 45 2.36 -4.82 -0.78
CA ILE A 45 3.51 -4.64 0.12
C ILE A 45 3.14 -3.48 1.05
N PRO A 46 3.21 -3.63 2.39
CA PRO A 46 3.00 -2.51 3.29
C PRO A 46 4.05 -1.44 2.99
N GLN A 47 3.61 -0.23 2.65
CA GLN A 47 4.49 0.91 2.41
C GLN A 47 5.30 1.22 3.68
N PRO A 48 6.58 1.67 3.55
CA PRO A 48 7.34 2.13 4.69
C PRO A 48 6.63 3.30 5.37
N GLN A 49 6.46 3.18 6.68
CA GLN A 49 5.62 3.98 7.59
C GLN A 49 5.95 5.48 7.72
N GLU A 50 6.85 6.06 6.93
CA GLU A 50 7.24 7.47 7.10
C GLU A 50 6.29 8.50 6.48
N LEU A 51 5.22 8.08 5.79
CA LEU A 51 4.30 8.98 5.11
C LEU A 51 2.82 8.69 5.41
N PHE A 52 2.44 8.57 6.69
CA PHE A 52 1.04 8.63 7.14
C PHE A 52 0.44 10.03 6.95
N LYS A 53 0.43 10.54 5.71
CA LYS A 53 -0.42 11.68 5.33
C LYS A 53 -1.84 11.15 5.23
N ASP A 54 -2.48 11.09 6.39
CA ASP A 54 -3.88 10.85 6.63
C ASP A 54 -4.34 9.38 6.64
N ASP A 55 -4.36 8.78 7.84
CA ASP A 55 -4.96 7.46 8.16
C ASP A 55 -6.32 7.22 7.47
N TRP A 56 -7.13 8.28 7.32
CA TRP A 56 -8.42 8.17 6.65
C TRP A 56 -8.34 7.93 5.13
N GLN A 57 -7.30 8.42 4.44
CA GLN A 57 -7.09 8.16 3.01
C GLN A 57 -6.70 6.71 2.79
N GLU A 58 -5.83 6.17 3.64
CA GLU A 58 -5.42 4.78 3.58
C GLU A 58 -6.58 3.83 3.90
N ARG A 59 -7.41 4.16 4.89
CA ARG A 59 -8.65 3.43 5.17
C ARG A 59 -9.61 3.40 3.99
N ILE A 60 -9.73 4.50 3.22
CA ILE A 60 -10.52 4.52 1.98
C ILE A 60 -9.93 3.56 0.94
N ASN A 61 -8.62 3.58 0.73
CA ASN A 61 -7.98 2.70 -0.24
C ASN A 61 -8.16 1.23 0.13
N ILE A 62 -7.89 0.87 1.40
CA ILE A 62 -8.08 -0.49 1.92
C ILE A 62 -9.53 -0.93 1.69
N PHE A 63 -10.50 -0.09 2.07
CA PHE A 63 -11.91 -0.39 1.89
C PHE A 63 -12.27 -0.66 0.42
N VAL A 64 -11.83 0.21 -0.49
CA VAL A 64 -12.12 0.05 -1.93
C VAL A 64 -11.46 -1.23 -2.46
N HIS A 65 -10.19 -1.49 -2.14
CA HIS A 65 -9.49 -2.69 -2.58
C HIS A 65 -10.14 -3.98 -2.05
N GLU A 66 -10.53 -4.03 -0.77
CA GLU A 66 -11.22 -5.18 -0.19
C GLU A 66 -12.58 -5.42 -0.83
N HIS A 67 -13.35 -4.36 -1.07
CA HIS A 67 -14.65 -4.47 -1.72
C HIS A 67 -14.52 -5.02 -3.16
N LEU A 68 -13.56 -4.50 -3.93
CA LEU A 68 -13.29 -4.98 -5.29
C LEU A 68 -12.85 -6.44 -5.31
N ARG A 69 -11.98 -6.83 -4.37
CA ARG A 69 -11.52 -8.21 -4.22
C ARG A 69 -12.66 -9.17 -3.93
N ASN A 70 -13.57 -8.81 -3.02
CA ASN A 70 -14.73 -9.63 -2.69
C ASN A 70 -15.68 -9.81 -3.88
N GLN A 71 -15.74 -8.81 -4.77
CA GLN A 71 -16.56 -8.83 -5.98
C GLN A 71 -15.84 -9.42 -7.21
N HIS A 72 -14.58 -9.85 -7.08
CA HIS A 72 -13.71 -10.29 -8.20
C HIS A 72 -13.64 -9.26 -9.34
N LYS A 73 -13.67 -7.96 -9.00
CA LYS A 73 -13.62 -6.85 -9.95
C LYS A 73 -12.27 -6.13 -9.86
N HIS A 74 -11.83 -5.56 -10.99
CA HIS A 74 -10.65 -4.69 -11.07
C HIS A 74 -11.09 -3.24 -11.30
N PHE A 75 -10.27 -2.28 -10.86
CA PHE A 75 -10.52 -0.85 -11.01
C PHE A 75 -10.83 -0.44 -12.46
N ASP A 76 -10.15 -1.05 -13.43
CA ASP A 76 -10.28 -0.75 -14.86
C ASP A 76 -11.67 -1.10 -15.43
N ASN A 77 -12.39 -2.01 -14.76
CA ASN A 77 -13.69 -2.51 -15.20
C ASN A 77 -14.85 -1.98 -14.35
N LEU A 78 -14.62 -0.94 -13.56
CA LEU A 78 -15.65 -0.34 -12.71
C LEU A 78 -16.74 0.36 -13.54
N THR A 79 -17.94 -0.21 -13.52
CA THR A 79 -19.12 0.41 -14.13
C THR A 79 -19.58 1.62 -13.32
N ARG A 80 -20.47 2.42 -13.91
CA ARG A 80 -21.11 3.53 -13.21
C ARG A 80 -21.83 3.07 -11.93
N THR A 81 -22.51 1.93 -12.01
CA THR A 81 -23.26 1.35 -10.88
C THR A 81 -22.31 0.94 -9.75
N ASP A 82 -21.17 0.33 -10.09
CA ASP A 82 -20.16 -0.07 -9.09
C ASP A 82 -19.58 1.15 -8.35
N LYS A 83 -19.31 2.24 -9.09
CA LYS A 83 -18.82 3.50 -8.49
C LYS A 83 -19.88 4.15 -7.60
N GLN A 84 -21.15 4.09 -7.98
CA GLN A 84 -22.27 4.55 -7.15
C GLN A 84 -22.37 3.75 -5.85
N GLU A 85 -22.26 2.42 -5.93
CA GLU A 85 -22.29 1.52 -4.77
C GLU A 85 -21.10 1.78 -3.82
N LEU A 86 -19.88 1.90 -4.35
CA LEU A 86 -18.70 2.23 -3.55
C LEU A 86 -18.85 3.56 -2.81
N VAL A 87 -19.38 4.60 -3.47
CA VAL A 87 -19.65 5.89 -2.81
C VAL A 87 -20.67 5.76 -1.69
N LYS A 88 -21.72 4.94 -1.88
CA LYS A 88 -22.73 4.66 -0.85
C LYS A 88 -22.11 3.97 0.36
N LEU A 89 -21.33 2.93 0.14
CA LEU A 89 -20.69 2.14 1.20
C LEU A 89 -19.67 2.98 1.98
N LEU A 90 -18.83 3.75 1.29
CA LEU A 90 -17.90 4.69 1.93
C LEU A 90 -18.62 5.73 2.80
N ASN A 91 -19.85 6.12 2.42
CA ASN A 91 -20.67 7.00 3.25
C ASN A 91 -21.22 6.32 4.50
N GLN A 92 -21.61 5.05 4.42
CA GLN A 92 -22.04 4.26 5.57
C GLN A 92 -20.89 4.04 6.57
N GLU A 93 -19.68 3.81 6.06
CA GLU A 93 -18.44 3.73 6.86
C GLU A 93 -17.98 5.10 7.43
N GLY A 94 -18.68 6.18 7.12
CA GLY A 94 -18.40 7.51 7.66
C GLY A 94 -17.19 8.21 7.04
N ALA A 95 -16.72 7.78 5.85
CA ALA A 95 -15.57 8.39 5.17
C ALA A 95 -15.75 9.90 4.92
N PHE A 96 -16.98 10.34 4.67
CA PHE A 96 -17.31 11.75 4.40
C PHE A 96 -17.32 12.66 5.64
N LYS A 97 -17.10 12.13 6.85
CA LYS A 97 -16.88 12.95 8.05
C LYS A 97 -15.55 13.72 7.99
N GLN A 98 -14.61 13.25 7.16
CA GLN A 98 -13.29 13.87 7.02
C GLN A 98 -13.30 15.02 6.02
N LYS A 99 -12.53 16.07 6.33
CA LYS A 99 -12.35 17.20 5.42
C LYS A 99 -11.71 16.72 4.12
N ASN A 100 -12.25 17.19 2.98
CA ASN A 100 -11.79 16.83 1.63
C ASN A 100 -12.00 15.37 1.19
N ALA A 101 -12.69 14.52 1.96
CA ALA A 101 -12.95 13.13 1.60
C ALA A 101 -13.61 12.96 0.22
N ALA A 102 -14.61 13.79 -0.11
CA ALA A 102 -15.27 13.74 -1.41
C ALA A 102 -14.32 14.03 -2.60
N SER A 103 -13.31 14.88 -2.40
CA SER A 103 -12.30 15.15 -3.43
C SER A 103 -11.37 13.96 -3.61
N TYR A 104 -10.96 13.34 -2.50
CA TYR A 104 -10.09 12.16 -2.52
C TYR A 104 -10.78 10.94 -3.13
N ILE A 105 -12.00 10.62 -2.70
CA ILE A 105 -12.80 9.51 -3.24
C ILE A 105 -13.03 9.70 -4.75
N GLY A 106 -13.27 10.94 -5.19
CA GLY A 106 -13.35 11.24 -6.62
C GLY A 106 -12.08 10.86 -7.38
N LYS A 107 -10.90 11.20 -6.85
CA LYS A 107 -9.61 10.80 -7.44
C LYS A 107 -9.45 9.28 -7.47
N VAL A 108 -9.73 8.59 -6.37
CA VAL A 108 -9.60 7.12 -6.26
C VAL A 108 -10.51 6.40 -7.26
N LEU A 109 -11.76 6.86 -7.43
CA LEU A 109 -12.73 6.24 -8.33
C LEU A 109 -12.69 6.78 -9.77
N GLY A 110 -11.80 7.73 -10.07
CA GLY A 110 -11.70 8.37 -11.38
C GLY A 110 -12.96 9.14 -11.79
N ILE A 111 -13.61 9.84 -10.85
CA ILE A 111 -14.81 10.65 -11.08
C ILE A 111 -14.66 12.04 -10.47
N SER A 112 -15.42 13.02 -10.98
CA SER A 112 -15.36 14.38 -10.45
C SER A 112 -15.94 14.47 -9.03
N ARG A 113 -15.46 15.43 -8.24
CA ARG A 113 -16.05 15.75 -6.92
C ARG A 113 -17.55 16.02 -7.00
N ALA A 114 -18.02 16.66 -8.08
CA ALA A 114 -19.44 16.91 -8.30
C ALA A 114 -20.22 15.59 -8.51
N THR A 115 -19.64 14.63 -9.22
CA THR A 115 -20.22 13.29 -9.43
C THR A 115 -20.35 12.53 -8.11
N VAL A 116 -19.36 12.64 -7.22
CA VAL A 116 -19.43 12.04 -5.87
C VAL A 116 -20.63 12.58 -5.09
N TYR A 117 -20.83 13.91 -5.06
CA TYR A 117 -21.98 14.50 -4.38
C TYR A 117 -23.31 14.16 -5.05
N LYS A 118 -23.34 14.06 -6.39
CA LYS A 118 -24.51 13.58 -7.12
C LYS A 118 -24.93 12.19 -6.62
N TYR A 119 -23.99 11.25 -6.55
CA TYR A 119 -24.27 9.92 -6.04
C TYR A 119 -24.73 9.95 -4.58
N LEU A 120 -24.10 10.76 -3.72
CA LEU A 120 -24.57 10.93 -2.33
C LEU A 120 -26.00 11.46 -2.23
N SER A 121 -26.40 12.37 -3.12
CA SER A 121 -27.76 12.92 -3.14
C SER A 121 -28.80 11.92 -3.62
N GLU A 122 -28.43 10.99 -4.51
CA GLU A 122 -29.32 9.94 -5.01
C GLU A 122 -29.72 8.92 -3.91
N PHE A 123 -28.98 8.85 -2.78
CA PHE A 123 -29.25 7.94 -1.67
C PHE A 123 -29.85 8.59 -0.42
N LYS A 124 -29.96 9.92 -0.37
CA LYS A 124 -30.60 10.63 0.75
C LYS A 124 -32.12 10.73 0.61
N ASN A 125 -32.67 10.18 -0.47
CA ASN A 125 -34.11 10.04 -0.71
C ASN A 125 -34.56 8.61 -0.48
#